data_AF-A0A921IE34-F1
#
_entry.id   AF-A0A921IE34-F1
#
_cell.length_a   1.000
_cell.length_b   1.000
_cell.length_c   1.000
_cell.angle_alpha   90.00
_cell.angle_beta   90.00
_cell.angle_gamma   90.00
#
_symmetry.space_group_name_H-M   'P 1'
#
loop_
_entity.id
_entity.type
_entity.pdbx_description
1 polymer ?
#
loop_
_entity_poly.entity_id
_entity_poly.type
_entity_poly.pdbx_seq_one_letter_code
_entity_poly.pdbx_strand_id
1 'polypeptide(L)'
;MKSIELLPTGKNIIDNIYKDPFHRNKKIMAFLEMLTTIEGHFSISIDGKWGSGKTFFVKECELALNVLNDENGLDSEKRSKVLHSLDFSKDDLKKKLKKQKCIYFDAWANDSYDNPIIAILNTLISSQSLLKQADIKQLTSTLEKLTESFFSNKVGIDLTLLKYAMKPKEVEDFQEQVSLHEYIKKVINNLTRKDQRLNIFVDELDRCNPRFAVKLLEQIKHYFLLDNVTFIFSTNILELSKTINKFYGNDFRGDKYLNRFFDLSLSIPEIDADSYFDYLISENSLLVYIKNELAIIKFLNMSLRGINNFIANNRIIDYMKLENNPEIFTQVHKTIYMDIVWSVVPILIGVRTVNYSSYAELLSGKNEKLFANALEHTEFWNLLRYDASASELLSLCNLDKNNTIEDNKDNIVKTIYDKLFVTTLNRNQVKTKSDNFWYAVNQNLNEVLKTISSNFHFE
;
A
#
# COMPACT_ATOMS: atom_id res chain seq x y z
N MET A 1 -10.84 9.99 -16.73
CA MET A 1 -9.91 10.20 -15.60
C MET A 1 -8.75 9.21 -15.75
N LYS A 2 -7.48 9.62 -15.61
CA LYS A 2 -6.35 8.66 -15.57
C LYS A 2 -6.18 8.15 -14.13
N SER A 3 -5.80 6.88 -13.96
CA SER A 3 -5.48 6.36 -12.63
C SER A 3 -4.36 7.20 -12.01
N ILE A 4 -4.56 7.61 -10.75
CA ILE A 4 -3.54 8.28 -9.93
C ILE A 4 -2.57 7.25 -9.35
N GLU A 5 -3.00 5.99 -9.20
CA GLU A 5 -2.17 4.93 -8.63
C GLU A 5 -1.03 4.56 -9.59
N LEU A 6 0.20 4.70 -9.10
CA LEU A 6 1.40 4.27 -9.80
C LEU A 6 1.62 2.77 -9.54
N LEU A 7 1.54 1.96 -10.61
CA LEU A 7 1.81 0.52 -10.51
C LEU A 7 3.33 0.24 -10.46
N PRO A 8 3.80 -0.81 -9.75
CA PRO A 8 5.22 -1.14 -9.64
C PRO A 8 5.77 -1.86 -10.89
N THR A 9 5.67 -1.19 -12.03
CA THR A 9 6.21 -1.63 -13.34
C THR A 9 7.68 -1.28 -13.45
N GLY A 10 8.45 -2.02 -14.26
CA GLY A 10 9.89 -1.73 -14.43
C GLY A 10 10.20 -0.29 -14.81
N LYS A 11 9.38 0.33 -15.67
CA LYS A 11 9.50 1.76 -16.01
C LYS A 11 9.31 2.65 -14.80
N ASN A 12 8.23 2.43 -14.03
CA ASN A 12 7.92 3.26 -12.88
C ASN A 12 8.95 3.10 -11.75
N ILE A 13 9.49 1.90 -11.54
CA ILE A 13 10.59 1.67 -10.59
C ILE A 13 11.85 2.45 -11.01
N ILE A 14 12.25 2.38 -12.28
CA ILE A 14 13.39 3.14 -12.81
C ILE A 14 13.17 4.64 -12.65
N ASP A 15 11.98 5.13 -13.03
CA ASP A 15 11.64 6.56 -12.93
C ASP A 15 11.65 7.04 -11.46
N ASN A 16 11.23 6.19 -10.51
CA ASN A 16 11.22 6.51 -9.08
C ASN A 16 12.64 6.61 -8.52
N ILE A 17 13.53 5.65 -8.84
CA ILE A 17 14.95 5.74 -8.49
C ILE A 17 15.59 6.98 -9.14
N TYR A 18 15.28 7.25 -10.41
CA TYR A 18 15.93 8.33 -11.15
C TYR A 18 15.53 9.72 -10.63
N LYS A 19 14.23 9.94 -10.40
CA LYS A 19 13.68 11.22 -9.94
C LYS A 19 13.79 11.40 -8.43
N ASP A 20 13.86 10.30 -7.68
CA ASP A 20 13.91 10.24 -6.22
C ASP A 20 12.93 11.21 -5.51
N PRO A 21 11.63 11.20 -5.89
CA PRO A 21 10.66 12.21 -5.44
C PRO A 21 10.47 12.24 -3.92
N PHE A 22 10.84 11.16 -3.20
CA PHE A 22 10.68 11.02 -1.76
C PHE A 22 12.00 10.78 -1.03
N HIS A 23 13.14 11.07 -1.67
CA HIS A 23 14.48 10.90 -1.08
C HIS A 23 14.74 9.49 -0.49
N ARG A 24 14.22 8.48 -1.18
CA ARG A 24 14.24 7.07 -0.74
C ARG A 24 15.55 6.38 -1.14
N ASN A 25 16.27 6.88 -2.13
CA ASN A 25 17.54 6.29 -2.60
C ASN A 25 18.56 6.08 -1.47
N LYS A 26 18.68 7.03 -0.53
CA LYS A 26 19.57 6.89 0.63
C LYS A 26 19.17 5.71 1.52
N LYS A 27 17.88 5.48 1.71
CA LYS A 27 17.34 4.39 2.54
C LYS A 27 17.49 3.04 1.85
N ILE A 28 17.31 2.99 0.53
CA ILE A 28 17.63 1.82 -0.30
C ILE A 28 19.11 1.45 -0.12
N MET A 29 20.02 2.41 -0.31
CA MET A 29 21.46 2.16 -0.18
C MET A 29 21.86 1.69 1.22
N ALA A 30 21.29 2.27 2.27
CA ALA A 30 21.54 1.83 3.64
C ALA A 30 21.07 0.38 3.87
N PHE A 31 19.91 0.01 3.33
CA PHE A 31 19.41 -1.37 3.40
C PHE A 31 20.31 -2.33 2.63
N LEU A 32 20.74 -1.97 1.42
CA LEU A 32 21.67 -2.78 0.63
C LEU A 32 23.03 -2.94 1.30
N GLU A 33 23.57 -1.88 1.91
CA GLU A 33 24.80 -1.94 2.71
C GLU A 33 24.66 -2.90 3.89
N MET A 34 23.55 -2.84 4.62
CA MET A 34 23.24 -3.78 5.70
C MET A 34 23.22 -5.23 5.20
N LEU A 35 22.62 -5.52 4.04
CA LEU A 35 22.62 -6.88 3.47
C LEU A 35 24.03 -7.43 3.26
N THR A 36 25.03 -6.57 2.99
CA THR A 36 26.42 -7.01 2.82
C THR A 36 27.11 -7.41 4.13
N THR A 37 26.52 -7.12 5.27
CA THR A 37 27.06 -7.43 6.61
C THR A 37 26.54 -8.75 7.18
N ILE A 38 25.58 -9.39 6.51
CA ILE A 38 24.92 -10.60 7.00
C ILE A 38 25.80 -11.82 6.76
N GLU A 39 26.02 -12.58 7.83
CA GLU A 39 26.71 -13.87 7.85
C GLU A 39 25.73 -14.98 8.23
N GLY A 40 25.87 -16.16 7.63
CA GLY A 40 25.00 -17.31 7.90
C GLY A 40 23.59 -17.17 7.29
N HIS A 41 22.72 -18.14 7.59
CA HIS A 41 21.31 -18.07 7.20
C HIS A 41 20.63 -16.91 7.95
N PHE A 42 19.77 -16.15 7.27
CA PHE A 42 19.15 -14.99 7.90
C PHE A 42 17.77 -14.68 7.31
N SER A 43 16.86 -14.20 8.14
CA SER A 43 15.53 -13.77 7.74
C SER A 43 15.18 -12.38 8.26
N ILE A 44 14.70 -11.53 7.36
CA ILE A 44 14.34 -10.14 7.63
C ILE A 44 12.87 -9.94 7.31
N SER A 45 12.12 -9.27 8.18
CA SER A 45 10.81 -8.72 7.82
C SER A 45 10.91 -7.21 7.60
N ILE A 46 10.38 -6.72 6.48
CA ILE A 46 10.10 -5.31 6.21
C ILE A 46 8.61 -5.10 6.45
N ASP A 47 8.26 -4.59 7.63
CA ASP A 47 6.89 -4.37 8.08
C ASP A 47 6.35 -3.02 7.59
N GLY A 48 5.08 -3.01 7.22
CA GLY A 48 4.37 -1.79 6.90
C GLY A 48 2.90 -2.04 6.57
N LYS A 49 2.06 -1.02 6.75
CA LYS A 49 0.63 -1.07 6.42
C LYS A 49 0.40 -1.37 4.93
N TRP A 50 -0.81 -1.78 4.57
CA TRP A 50 -1.20 -1.85 3.16
C TRP A 50 -1.17 -0.47 2.51
N GLY A 51 -0.59 -0.39 1.31
CA GLY A 51 -0.45 0.87 0.59
C GLY A 51 0.66 1.80 1.10
N SER A 52 1.62 1.34 1.90
CA SER A 52 2.78 2.14 2.34
C SER A 52 3.94 2.18 1.32
N GLY A 53 3.82 1.48 0.19
CA GLY A 53 4.86 1.44 -0.85
C GLY A 53 5.94 0.36 -0.64
N LYS A 54 5.64 -0.71 0.10
CA LYS A 54 6.53 -1.87 0.30
C LYS A 54 7.00 -2.51 -1.01
N THR A 55 6.08 -2.86 -1.90
CA THR A 55 6.39 -3.46 -3.21
C THR A 55 7.31 -2.57 -4.05
N PHE A 56 7.13 -1.25 -4.01
CA PHE A 56 8.07 -0.32 -4.64
C PHE A 56 9.46 -0.44 -4.02
N PHE A 57 9.56 -0.36 -2.69
CA PHE A 57 10.84 -0.45 -1.98
C PHE A 57 11.61 -1.74 -2.29
N VAL A 58 10.96 -2.91 -2.24
CA VAL A 58 11.63 -4.18 -2.52
C VAL A 58 12.03 -4.33 -3.99
N LYS A 59 11.21 -3.87 -4.93
CA LYS A 59 11.56 -3.88 -6.36
C LYS A 59 12.66 -2.88 -6.71
N GLU A 60 12.72 -1.74 -6.01
CA GLU A 60 13.82 -0.79 -6.13
C GLU A 60 15.14 -1.42 -5.64
N CYS A 61 15.11 -2.14 -4.52
CA CYS A 61 16.26 -2.90 -4.02
C CYS A 61 16.68 -4.03 -4.97
N GLU A 62 15.73 -4.80 -5.50
CA GLU A 62 15.97 -5.84 -6.51
C GLU A 62 16.64 -5.25 -7.76
N LEU A 63 16.07 -4.17 -8.31
CA LEU A 63 16.60 -3.52 -9.50
C LEU A 63 18.03 -3.00 -9.26
N ALA A 64 18.28 -2.39 -8.10
CA ALA A 64 19.59 -1.88 -7.73
C ALA A 64 20.66 -2.98 -7.69
N LEU A 65 20.34 -4.15 -7.10
CA LEU A 65 21.25 -5.28 -7.03
C LEU A 65 21.51 -5.89 -8.42
N ASN A 66 20.46 -6.15 -9.19
CA ASN A 66 20.59 -6.83 -10.47
C ASN A 66 21.25 -5.97 -11.56
N VAL A 67 21.11 -4.63 -11.48
CA VAL A 67 21.82 -3.69 -12.36
C VAL A 67 23.34 -3.75 -12.15
N LEU A 68 23.84 -4.08 -10.95
CA LEU A 68 25.28 -4.20 -10.72
C LEU A 68 25.89 -5.45 -11.38
N ASN A 69 25.09 -6.51 -11.52
CA ASN A 69 25.52 -7.81 -12.03
C ASN A 69 25.25 -8.01 -13.53
N ASP A 70 24.62 -7.04 -14.20
CA ASP A 70 24.17 -7.14 -15.59
C ASP A 70 23.14 -8.25 -15.84
N GLU A 71 22.33 -8.54 -14.84
CA GLU A 71 21.43 -9.70 -14.84
C GLU A 71 20.04 -9.39 -15.43
N ASN A 72 19.64 -8.12 -15.50
CA ASN A 72 18.29 -7.71 -15.90
C ASN A 72 18.10 -7.45 -17.41
N GLY A 73 19.16 -7.51 -18.23
CA GLY A 73 19.06 -7.19 -19.67
C GLY A 73 18.54 -5.77 -19.98
N LEU A 74 18.71 -4.83 -19.04
CA LEU A 74 18.33 -3.42 -19.23
C LEU A 74 19.16 -2.79 -20.36
N ASP A 75 18.53 -1.92 -21.15
CA ASP A 75 19.27 -1.07 -22.08
C ASP A 75 20.27 -0.15 -21.35
N SER A 76 21.31 0.25 -22.07
CA SER A 76 22.44 1.01 -21.53
C SER A 76 22.03 2.34 -20.89
N GLU A 77 21.00 3.00 -21.45
CA GLU A 77 20.50 4.29 -20.93
C GLU A 77 19.80 4.10 -19.58
N LYS A 78 18.85 3.17 -19.48
CA LYS A 78 18.13 2.88 -18.23
C LYS A 78 19.08 2.39 -17.14
N ARG A 79 20.05 1.55 -17.50
CA ARG A 79 21.08 1.09 -16.57
C ARG A 79 21.88 2.28 -16.02
N SER A 80 22.29 3.20 -16.88
CA SER A 80 23.05 4.39 -16.48
C SER A 80 22.25 5.29 -15.54
N LYS A 81 20.94 5.48 -15.80
CA LYS A 81 20.04 6.23 -14.89
C LYS A 81 20.07 5.66 -13.47
N VAL A 82 19.86 4.35 -13.33
CA VAL A 82 19.87 3.68 -12.02
C VAL A 82 21.23 3.81 -11.33
N LEU A 83 22.33 3.56 -12.07
CA LEU A 83 23.69 3.61 -11.52
C LEU A 83 24.13 5.02 -11.10
N HIS A 84 23.66 6.07 -11.78
CA HIS A 84 23.97 7.46 -11.43
C HIS A 84 23.13 7.99 -10.26
N SER A 85 21.90 7.50 -10.10
CA SER A 85 21.00 7.94 -9.04
C SER A 85 21.27 7.29 -7.67
N LEU A 86 21.90 6.13 -7.66
CA LEU A 86 22.27 5.40 -6.45
C LEU A 86 23.76 5.58 -6.14
N ASP A 87 24.07 5.86 -4.87
CA ASP A 87 25.44 6.12 -4.44
C ASP A 87 26.26 4.83 -4.28
N PHE A 88 26.88 4.39 -5.38
CA PHE A 88 27.85 3.30 -5.38
C PHE A 88 29.31 3.77 -5.27
N SER A 89 29.56 4.98 -4.75
CA SER A 89 30.89 5.63 -4.77
C SER A 89 31.97 4.90 -4.00
N LYS A 90 31.60 4.16 -2.94
CA LYS A 90 32.53 3.33 -2.18
C LYS A 90 32.85 2.05 -2.96
N ASP A 91 34.06 1.96 -3.52
CA ASP A 91 34.51 0.79 -4.28
C ASP A 91 34.39 -0.53 -3.51
N ASP A 92 34.62 -0.52 -2.20
CA ASP A 92 34.46 -1.71 -1.35
C ASP A 92 32.98 -2.15 -1.26
N LEU A 93 32.06 -1.21 -1.05
CA LEU A 93 30.62 -1.49 -1.01
C LEU A 93 30.14 -2.04 -2.35
N LYS A 94 30.54 -1.41 -3.47
CA LYS A 94 30.18 -1.88 -4.82
C LYS A 94 30.66 -3.30 -5.09
N LYS A 95 31.88 -3.66 -4.63
CA LYS A 95 32.41 -5.02 -4.73
C LYS A 95 31.60 -6.01 -3.88
N LYS A 96 31.23 -5.64 -2.66
CA LYS A 96 30.37 -6.46 -1.78
C LYS A 96 28.97 -6.64 -2.34
N LEU A 97 28.37 -5.60 -2.91
CA LEU A 97 27.04 -5.65 -3.53
C LEU A 97 26.99 -6.51 -4.78
N LYS A 98 28.05 -6.55 -5.60
CA LYS A 98 28.17 -7.50 -6.72
C LYS A 98 28.19 -8.98 -6.30
N LYS A 99 28.42 -9.25 -5.01
CA LYS A 99 28.30 -10.60 -4.45
C LYS A 99 26.89 -10.92 -3.96
N GLN A 100 25.97 -9.97 -4.01
CA GLN A 100 24.57 -10.15 -3.64
C GLN A 100 23.76 -10.46 -4.90
N LYS A 101 23.32 -11.71 -5.03
CA LYS A 101 22.31 -12.11 -6.02
C LYS A 101 20.93 -11.89 -5.43
N CYS A 102 19.97 -11.50 -6.27
CA CYS A 102 18.62 -11.17 -5.80
C CYS A 102 17.56 -11.82 -6.67
N ILE A 103 16.50 -12.33 -6.05
CA ILE A 103 15.30 -12.85 -6.72
C ILE A 103 14.05 -12.34 -5.99
N TYR A 104 13.08 -11.84 -6.75
CA TYR A 104 11.76 -11.48 -6.26
C TYR A 104 10.77 -12.64 -6.42
N PHE A 105 10.08 -12.97 -5.34
CA PHE A 105 9.04 -13.98 -5.24
C PHE A 105 7.74 -13.32 -4.75
N ASP A 106 6.74 -13.25 -5.62
CA ASP A 106 5.38 -12.84 -5.25
C ASP A 106 4.65 -14.04 -4.65
N ALA A 107 4.49 -14.06 -3.33
CA ALA A 107 3.90 -15.19 -2.64
C ALA A 107 2.42 -15.36 -3.02
N TRP A 108 1.69 -14.25 -3.18
CA TRP A 108 0.26 -14.27 -3.47
C TRP A 108 -0.02 -14.74 -4.90
N ALA A 109 0.78 -14.29 -5.88
CA ALA A 109 0.65 -14.77 -7.25
C ALA A 109 0.94 -16.28 -7.41
N ASN A 110 1.61 -16.89 -6.43
CA ASN A 110 1.96 -18.30 -6.41
C ASN A 110 1.25 -19.10 -5.30
N ASP A 111 0.23 -18.53 -4.65
CA ASP A 111 -0.42 -19.18 -3.50
C ASP A 111 -1.36 -20.35 -3.88
N SER A 112 -1.55 -20.55 -5.20
CA SER A 112 -2.23 -21.69 -5.81
C SER A 112 -1.38 -22.97 -5.82
N TYR A 113 -0.05 -22.85 -5.63
CA TYR A 113 0.81 -24.03 -5.49
C TYR A 113 0.55 -24.72 -4.15
N ASP A 114 0.32 -26.03 -4.18
CA ASP A 114 0.14 -26.81 -2.94
C ASP A 114 1.39 -26.85 -2.05
N ASN A 115 2.56 -26.74 -2.67
CA ASN A 115 3.87 -26.76 -2.01
C ASN A 115 4.65 -25.45 -2.29
N PRO A 116 4.79 -24.58 -1.28
CA PRO A 116 5.55 -23.34 -1.40
C PRO A 116 7.02 -23.49 -1.82
N ILE A 117 7.70 -24.59 -1.47
CA ILE A 117 9.06 -24.85 -1.96
C ILE A 117 9.08 -24.96 -3.50
N ILE A 118 8.10 -25.65 -4.08
CA ILE A 118 7.99 -25.80 -5.54
C ILE A 118 7.79 -24.44 -6.19
N ALA A 119 6.94 -23.59 -5.60
CA ALA A 119 6.72 -22.23 -6.07
C ALA A 119 8.03 -21.41 -6.08
N ILE A 120 8.77 -21.41 -4.97
CA ILE A 120 10.07 -20.72 -4.88
C ILE A 120 11.03 -21.30 -5.93
N LEU A 121 11.22 -22.61 -5.98
CA LEU A 121 12.14 -23.25 -6.92
C LEU A 121 11.79 -22.93 -8.38
N ASN A 122 10.49 -22.94 -8.72
CA ASN A 122 10.03 -22.57 -10.05
C ASN A 122 10.33 -21.10 -10.37
N THR A 123 10.15 -20.19 -9.42
CA THR A 123 10.57 -18.79 -9.58
C THR A 123 12.09 -18.67 -9.75
N LEU A 124 12.88 -19.41 -8.96
CA LEU A 124 14.34 -19.42 -9.09
C LEU A 124 14.78 -19.88 -10.49
N ILE A 125 14.12 -20.91 -11.04
CA ILE A 125 14.31 -21.41 -12.43
C ILE A 125 13.82 -20.37 -13.44
N SER A 126 12.67 -19.76 -13.13
CA SER A 126 11.99 -18.67 -13.82
C SER A 126 12.91 -17.53 -14.25
N SER A 127 13.63 -17.03 -13.24
CA SER A 127 14.38 -15.77 -13.28
C SER A 127 15.70 -15.84 -14.06
N GLN A 128 15.82 -16.74 -15.05
CA GLN A 128 17.11 -17.17 -15.60
C GLN A 128 17.32 -16.90 -17.08
N SER A 129 17.57 -15.63 -17.38
CA SER A 129 18.53 -15.25 -18.41
C SER A 129 19.98 -15.77 -18.14
N LEU A 130 20.22 -16.58 -17.09
CA LEU A 130 21.53 -16.79 -16.46
C LEU A 130 21.94 -18.25 -16.23
N LEU A 131 21.13 -19.22 -16.65
CA LEU A 131 21.39 -20.62 -16.32
C LEU A 131 21.84 -21.40 -17.55
N LYS A 132 22.87 -22.23 -17.39
CA LYS A 132 23.30 -23.11 -18.49
C LYS A 132 22.25 -24.20 -18.64
N GLN A 133 22.04 -24.70 -19.87
CA GLN A 133 21.09 -25.79 -20.13
C GLN A 133 21.28 -27.02 -19.23
N ALA A 134 22.52 -27.30 -18.79
CA ALA A 134 22.82 -28.39 -17.87
C ALA A 134 22.19 -28.18 -16.48
N ASP A 135 22.23 -26.95 -15.98
CA ASP A 135 21.70 -26.58 -14.66
C ASP A 135 20.16 -26.62 -14.68
N ILE A 136 19.54 -26.17 -15.79
CA ILE A 136 18.08 -26.28 -16.01
C ILE A 136 17.63 -27.74 -15.95
N LYS A 137 18.35 -28.67 -16.62
CA LYS A 137 18.01 -30.11 -16.57
C LYS A 137 18.11 -30.69 -15.15
N GLN A 138 19.12 -30.29 -14.38
CA GLN A 138 19.27 -30.75 -13.00
C GLN A 138 18.16 -30.18 -12.10
N LEU A 139 17.71 -28.96 -12.36
CA LEU A 139 16.60 -28.33 -11.65
C LEU A 139 15.25 -28.93 -12.00
N THR A 140 14.98 -29.15 -13.29
CA THR A 140 13.76 -29.80 -13.75
C THR A 140 13.62 -31.20 -13.17
N SER A 141 14.69 -32.00 -13.18
CA SER A 141 14.68 -33.33 -12.55
C SER A 141 14.54 -33.27 -11.02
N THR A 142 14.97 -32.18 -10.38
CA THR A 142 14.71 -31.95 -8.95
C THR A 142 13.24 -31.62 -8.69
N LEU A 143 12.63 -30.77 -9.53
CA LEU A 143 11.20 -30.51 -9.48
C LEU A 143 10.39 -31.79 -9.71
N GLU A 144 10.73 -32.59 -10.71
CA GLU A 144 10.08 -33.88 -11.00
C GLU A 144 10.15 -34.83 -9.80
N LYS A 145 11.33 -35.04 -9.21
CA LYS A 145 11.50 -35.88 -8.01
C LYS A 145 10.71 -35.37 -6.81
N LEU A 146 10.68 -34.04 -6.62
CA LEU A 146 9.89 -33.46 -5.55
C LEU A 146 8.41 -33.73 -5.79
N THR A 147 7.93 -33.45 -6.99
CA THR A 147 6.54 -33.74 -7.34
C THR A 147 6.22 -35.21 -7.12
N GLU A 148 7.06 -36.17 -7.53
CA GLU A 148 6.88 -37.60 -7.30
C GLU A 148 6.82 -37.98 -5.81
N SER A 149 7.73 -37.46 -4.98
CA SER A 149 7.73 -37.70 -3.54
C SER A 149 6.49 -37.13 -2.82
N PHE A 150 5.87 -36.10 -3.40
CA PHE A 150 4.68 -35.43 -2.87
C PHE A 150 3.37 -35.86 -3.59
N PHE A 151 3.44 -36.59 -4.72
CA PHE A 151 2.32 -36.97 -5.59
C PHE A 151 1.38 -38.04 -5.02
N SER A 152 1.55 -38.47 -3.77
CA SER A 152 0.50 -39.24 -3.08
C SER A 152 -0.79 -38.42 -2.88
N ASN A 153 -0.77 -37.09 -3.10
CA ASN A 153 -1.98 -36.27 -3.20
C ASN A 153 -1.91 -35.31 -4.41
N LYS A 154 -2.99 -35.30 -5.20
CA LYS A 154 -3.18 -34.59 -6.49
C LYS A 154 -2.76 -33.10 -6.42
N VAL A 155 -1.82 -32.69 -7.28
CA VAL A 155 -1.48 -31.27 -7.51
C VAL A 155 -1.60 -30.96 -9.00
N GLY A 156 -2.30 -29.87 -9.33
CA GLY A 156 -2.48 -29.35 -10.70
C GLY A 156 -1.30 -28.49 -11.14
N ILE A 157 -0.14 -29.11 -11.39
CA ILE A 157 1.01 -28.44 -11.99
C ILE A 157 0.85 -28.45 -13.51
N ASP A 158 0.89 -27.28 -14.15
CA ASP A 158 0.99 -27.17 -15.61
C ASP A 158 2.44 -27.44 -16.05
N LEU A 159 2.75 -28.72 -16.27
CA LEU A 159 4.06 -29.22 -16.71
C LEU A 159 4.38 -28.86 -18.18
N THR A 160 3.54 -28.11 -18.89
CA THR A 160 3.77 -27.75 -20.30
C THR A 160 5.01 -26.87 -20.48
N LEU A 161 5.34 -25.99 -19.53
CA LEU A 161 6.57 -25.19 -19.55
C LEU A 161 7.84 -26.05 -19.40
N LEU A 162 7.77 -27.15 -18.63
CA LEU A 162 8.87 -28.12 -18.50
C LEU A 162 9.06 -28.96 -19.78
N LYS A 163 7.96 -29.30 -20.48
CA LYS A 163 8.00 -30.01 -21.76
C LYS A 163 8.71 -29.21 -22.88
N TYR A 164 8.61 -27.88 -22.88
CA TYR A 164 9.35 -27.05 -23.84
C TYR A 164 10.85 -26.97 -23.53
N ALA A 165 11.26 -27.20 -22.28
CA ALA A 165 12.66 -27.23 -21.86
C ALA A 165 13.35 -28.59 -22.03
N MET A 166 12.59 -29.67 -22.32
CA MET A 166 13.10 -31.04 -22.38
C MET A 166 12.93 -31.66 -23.77
N LYS A 167 14.05 -32.04 -24.41
CA LYS A 167 14.04 -33.20 -25.31
C LYS A 167 14.23 -34.46 -24.46
N PRO A 168 13.39 -35.50 -24.63
CA PRO A 168 13.43 -36.67 -23.77
C PRO A 168 14.68 -37.47 -24.07
N LYS A 169 15.47 -37.77 -23.05
CA LYS A 169 16.34 -38.95 -23.04
C LYS A 169 16.28 -39.60 -21.67
N GLU A 170 16.26 -40.92 -21.75
CA GLU A 170 15.99 -41.89 -20.70
C GLU A 170 16.76 -41.60 -19.42
N VAL A 171 16.03 -41.60 -18.31
CA VAL A 171 16.57 -41.52 -16.95
C VAL A 171 16.85 -42.96 -16.52
N GLU A 172 18.11 -43.37 -16.62
CA GLU A 172 18.59 -44.59 -15.95
C GLU A 172 18.73 -44.34 -14.45
N ASP A 173 18.48 -45.42 -13.71
CA ASP A 173 18.43 -45.61 -12.26
C ASP A 173 19.20 -44.61 -11.40
N PHE A 174 18.52 -44.04 -10.40
CA PHE A 174 19.15 -43.24 -9.36
C PHE A 174 18.85 -43.79 -7.97
N GLN A 175 19.92 -44.27 -7.31
CA GLN A 175 19.90 -44.75 -5.93
C GLN A 175 19.90 -43.61 -4.90
N GLU A 176 19.15 -43.89 -3.82
CA GLU A 176 19.28 -43.42 -2.43
C GLU A 176 18.93 -41.98 -2.00
N GLN A 177 18.30 -41.94 -0.82
CA GLN A 177 17.60 -40.86 -0.15
C GLN A 177 18.50 -39.65 0.15
N VAL A 178 18.50 -38.66 -0.72
CA VAL A 178 19.03 -37.33 -0.42
C VAL A 178 17.89 -36.53 0.25
N SER A 179 18.14 -35.93 1.42
CA SER A 179 17.14 -35.07 2.07
C SER A 179 16.81 -33.87 1.18
N LEU A 180 15.55 -33.43 1.16
CA LEU A 180 15.10 -32.26 0.37
C LEU A 180 16.01 -31.03 0.58
N HIS A 181 16.51 -30.86 1.80
CA HIS A 181 17.51 -29.83 2.13
C HIS A 181 18.77 -29.92 1.25
N GLU A 182 19.37 -31.11 1.09
CA GLU A 182 20.56 -31.30 0.26
C GLU A 182 20.29 -31.04 -1.23
N TYR A 183 19.08 -31.30 -1.72
CA TYR A 183 18.68 -30.92 -3.06
C TYR A 183 18.57 -29.41 -3.23
N ILE A 184 17.85 -28.72 -2.35
CA ILE A 184 17.74 -27.26 -2.37
C ILE A 184 19.13 -26.64 -2.28
N LYS A 185 20.01 -27.16 -1.42
CA LYS A 185 21.40 -26.72 -1.32
C LYS A 185 22.14 -26.84 -2.64
N LYS A 186 22.03 -27.98 -3.35
CA LYS A 186 22.62 -28.15 -4.69
C LYS A 186 22.06 -27.16 -5.70
N VAL A 187 20.75 -26.95 -5.71
CA VAL A 187 20.08 -25.96 -6.57
C VAL A 187 20.64 -24.56 -6.33
N ILE A 188 20.65 -24.12 -5.08
CA ILE A 188 21.14 -22.78 -4.70
C ILE A 188 22.62 -22.63 -5.05
N ASN A 189 23.45 -23.63 -4.76
CA ASN A 189 24.88 -23.61 -5.09
C ASN A 189 25.15 -23.54 -6.60
N ASN A 190 24.28 -24.12 -7.43
CA ASN A 190 24.38 -23.98 -8.89
C ASN A 190 23.93 -22.58 -9.37
N LEU A 191 23.01 -21.94 -8.63
CA LEU A 191 22.50 -20.60 -8.94
C LEU A 191 23.43 -19.47 -8.53
N THR A 192 24.30 -19.71 -7.54
CA THR A 192 25.20 -18.72 -6.96
C THR A 192 26.66 -19.05 -7.27
N ARG A 193 27.49 -18.05 -7.58
CA ARG A 193 28.95 -18.25 -7.66
C ARG A 193 29.54 -18.46 -6.26
N LYS A 194 30.78 -18.95 -6.20
CA LYS A 194 31.55 -19.01 -4.96
C LYS A 194 31.60 -17.61 -4.31
N ASP A 195 31.33 -17.56 -3.01
CA ASP A 195 31.27 -16.32 -2.20
C ASP A 195 30.13 -15.36 -2.57
N GLN A 196 29.11 -15.80 -3.31
CA GLN A 196 27.87 -15.04 -3.50
C GLN A 196 26.79 -15.45 -2.50
N ARG A 197 26.00 -14.46 -2.09
CA ARG A 197 24.83 -14.60 -1.24
C ARG A 197 23.57 -14.38 -2.06
N LEU A 198 22.58 -15.25 -1.89
CA LEU A 198 21.27 -15.14 -2.52
C LEU A 198 20.28 -14.46 -1.57
N ASN A 199 19.71 -13.35 -2.02
CA ASN A 199 18.65 -12.62 -1.32
C ASN A 199 17.33 -12.92 -2.03
N ILE A 200 16.40 -13.56 -1.31
CA ILE A 200 15.07 -13.90 -1.82
C ILE A 200 14.08 -12.93 -1.18
N PHE A 201 13.59 -11.97 -1.97
CA PHE A 201 12.51 -11.08 -1.55
C PHE A 201 11.18 -11.82 -1.69
N VAL A 202 10.46 -11.97 -0.59
CA VAL A 202 9.12 -12.56 -0.54
C VAL A 202 8.13 -11.43 -0.29
N ASP A 203 7.30 -11.11 -1.26
CA ASP A 203 6.28 -10.04 -1.15
C ASP A 203 4.86 -10.63 -1.10
N GLU A 204 3.91 -9.83 -0.61
CA GLU A 204 2.46 -10.13 -0.59
C GLU A 204 2.06 -11.39 0.23
N LEU A 205 2.91 -11.84 1.16
CA LEU A 205 2.64 -13.02 2.00
C LEU A 205 1.38 -12.87 2.86
N ASP A 206 1.10 -11.67 3.37
CA ASP A 206 -0.08 -11.37 4.18
C ASP A 206 -1.41 -11.40 3.40
N ARG A 207 -1.37 -11.49 2.07
CA ARG A 207 -2.56 -11.68 1.21
C ARG A 207 -2.81 -13.12 0.81
N CYS A 208 -1.85 -14.01 1.03
CA CYS A 208 -1.99 -15.42 0.70
C CYS A 208 -3.09 -16.09 1.53
N ASN A 209 -3.64 -17.19 0.99
CA ASN A 209 -4.48 -18.05 1.81
C ASN A 209 -3.73 -18.56 3.07
N PRO A 210 -4.41 -18.72 4.23
CA PRO A 210 -3.74 -19.03 5.50
C PRO A 210 -2.86 -20.28 5.47
N ARG A 211 -3.29 -21.32 4.76
CA ARG A 211 -2.56 -22.58 4.67
C ARG A 211 -1.24 -22.42 3.90
N PHE A 212 -1.26 -21.70 2.78
CA PHE A 212 -0.05 -21.43 2.01
C PHE A 212 0.93 -20.57 2.80
N ALA A 213 0.45 -19.48 3.43
CA ALA A 213 1.30 -18.56 4.18
C ALA A 213 2.06 -19.25 5.33
N VAL A 214 1.34 -20.05 6.14
CA VAL A 214 1.94 -20.81 7.26
C VAL A 214 2.94 -21.84 6.73
N LYS A 215 2.55 -22.63 5.71
CA LYS A 215 3.44 -23.61 5.10
C LYS A 215 4.71 -22.98 4.53
N LEU A 216 4.60 -21.82 3.87
CA LEU A 216 5.75 -21.13 3.28
C LEU A 216 6.78 -20.79 4.37
N LEU A 217 6.33 -20.19 5.48
CA LEU A 217 7.20 -19.83 6.61
C LEU A 217 7.86 -21.07 7.23
N GLU A 218 7.08 -22.12 7.51
CA GLU A 218 7.58 -23.38 8.08
C GLU A 218 8.60 -24.06 7.18
N GLN A 219 8.32 -24.14 5.88
CA GLN A 219 9.17 -24.81 4.91
C GLN A 219 10.46 -24.02 4.63
N ILE A 220 10.40 -22.68 4.57
CA ILE A 220 11.60 -21.84 4.50
C ILE A 220 12.51 -22.13 5.70
N LYS A 221 11.94 -22.09 6.90
CA LYS A 221 12.70 -22.35 8.13
C LYS A 221 13.28 -23.76 8.21
N HIS A 222 12.61 -24.76 7.62
CA HIS A 222 13.07 -26.13 7.68
C HIS A 222 14.11 -26.47 6.61
N TYR A 223 13.89 -26.01 5.37
CA TYR A 223 14.66 -26.48 4.22
C TYR A 223 15.71 -25.49 3.72
N PHE A 224 15.57 -24.19 4.00
CA PHE A 224 16.45 -23.14 3.50
C PHE A 224 17.42 -22.58 4.55
N LEU A 225 17.79 -23.37 5.56
CA LEU A 225 18.88 -23.03 6.51
C LEU A 225 20.24 -23.15 5.81
N LEU A 226 20.50 -22.28 4.85
CA LEU A 226 21.71 -22.23 4.04
C LEU A 226 22.46 -20.92 4.34
N ASP A 227 23.75 -21.04 4.66
CA ASP A 227 24.56 -19.90 5.14
C ASP A 227 24.70 -18.76 4.14
N ASN A 228 24.49 -19.02 2.85
CA ASN A 228 24.54 -18.05 1.77
C ASN A 228 23.16 -17.57 1.30
N VAL A 229 22.09 -17.76 2.10
CA VAL A 229 20.74 -17.33 1.74
C VAL A 229 20.16 -16.39 2.78
N THR A 230 19.64 -15.23 2.33
CA THR A 230 18.77 -14.34 3.11
C THR A 230 17.35 -14.42 2.55
N PHE A 231 16.36 -14.53 3.43
CA PHE A 231 14.97 -14.25 3.08
C PHE A 231 14.57 -12.86 3.56
N ILE A 232 13.96 -12.06 2.69
CA ILE A 232 13.47 -10.71 3.01
C ILE A 232 11.96 -10.69 2.75
N PHE A 233 11.18 -10.73 3.82
CA PHE A 233 9.72 -10.72 3.77
C PHE A 233 9.20 -9.29 3.81
N SER A 234 8.62 -8.82 2.72
CA SER A 234 7.83 -7.58 2.70
C SER A 234 6.39 -7.93 3.06
N THR A 235 5.95 -7.50 4.25
CA THR A 235 4.62 -7.90 4.74
C THR A 235 4.00 -6.85 5.65
N ASN A 236 2.74 -7.06 6.03
CA ASN A 236 2.11 -6.40 7.16
C ASN A 236 2.02 -7.43 8.30
N ILE A 237 2.86 -7.30 9.32
CA ILE A 237 2.97 -8.28 10.41
C ILE A 237 1.64 -8.45 11.13
N LEU A 238 0.86 -7.37 11.31
CA LEU A 238 -0.44 -7.43 11.96
C LEU A 238 -1.45 -8.26 11.14
N GLU A 239 -1.50 -8.06 9.83
CA GLU A 239 -2.41 -8.81 8.96
C GLU A 239 -1.94 -10.27 8.80
N LEU A 240 -0.63 -10.49 8.67
CA LEU A 240 -0.05 -11.84 8.64
C LEU A 240 -0.35 -12.60 9.94
N SER A 241 -0.27 -11.95 11.10
CA SER A 241 -0.65 -12.54 12.38
C SER A 241 -2.12 -12.96 12.40
N LYS A 242 -3.03 -12.16 11.84
CA LYS A 242 -4.45 -12.54 11.73
C LYS A 242 -4.64 -13.75 10.81
N THR A 243 -3.90 -13.79 9.70
CA THR A 243 -3.87 -14.94 8.79
C THR A 243 -3.42 -16.22 9.50
N ILE A 244 -2.38 -16.14 10.33
CA ILE A 244 -1.89 -17.26 11.15
C ILE A 244 -2.93 -17.68 12.20
N ASN A 245 -3.56 -16.73 12.87
CA ASN A 245 -4.63 -17.02 13.84
C ASN A 245 -5.80 -17.73 13.16
N LYS A 246 -6.16 -17.34 11.94
CA LYS A 246 -7.20 -18.06 11.17
C LYS A 246 -6.83 -19.52 10.89
N PHE A 247 -5.54 -19.84 10.76
CA PHE A 247 -5.07 -21.21 10.52
C PHE A 247 -5.05 -22.08 11.79
N TYR A 248 -4.52 -21.57 12.91
CA TYR A 248 -4.39 -22.34 14.15
C TYR A 248 -5.57 -22.17 15.13
N GLY A 249 -6.41 -21.17 14.94
CA GLY A 249 -7.52 -20.79 15.82
C GLY A 249 -7.42 -19.35 16.32
N ASN A 250 -8.56 -18.69 16.53
CA ASN A 250 -8.63 -17.26 16.84
C ASN A 250 -7.89 -16.85 18.14
N ASP A 251 -7.78 -17.75 19.11
CA ASP A 251 -7.07 -17.53 20.37
C ASP A 251 -5.54 -17.72 20.26
N PHE A 252 -5.05 -18.12 19.09
CA PHE A 252 -3.62 -18.31 18.86
C PHE A 252 -2.86 -16.97 18.88
N ARG A 253 -1.61 -17.03 19.33
CA ARG A 253 -0.70 -15.87 19.40
C ARG A 253 0.19 -15.81 18.17
N GLY A 254 -0.41 -15.49 17.02
CA GLY A 254 0.28 -15.35 15.73
C GLY A 254 1.43 -14.34 15.77
N ASP A 255 1.27 -13.26 16.55
CA ASP A 255 2.28 -12.25 16.82
C ASP A 255 3.57 -12.86 17.39
N LYS A 256 3.44 -13.73 18.40
CA LYS A 256 4.57 -14.44 19.01
C LYS A 256 5.11 -15.55 18.11
N TYR A 257 4.25 -16.17 17.31
CA TYR A 257 4.66 -17.22 16.38
C TYR A 257 5.58 -16.66 15.30
N LEU A 258 5.28 -15.47 14.77
CA LEU A 258 6.07 -14.80 13.74
C LEU A 258 7.51 -14.51 14.18
N ASN A 259 7.75 -14.23 15.47
CA ASN A 259 9.10 -14.03 16.02
C ASN A 259 10.02 -15.25 15.86
N ARG A 260 9.48 -16.42 15.53
CA ARG A 260 10.29 -17.62 15.23
C ARG A 260 10.87 -17.59 13.82
N PHE A 261 10.37 -16.76 12.93
CA PHE A 261 10.74 -16.78 11.50
C PHE A 261 11.63 -15.62 11.10
N PHE A 262 11.61 -14.51 11.83
CA PHE A 262 12.38 -13.31 11.50
C PHE A 262 13.49 -13.09 12.52
N ASP A 263 14.73 -13.04 12.06
CA ASP A 263 15.90 -12.70 12.88
C ASP A 263 15.99 -11.17 13.08
N LEU A 264 15.49 -10.41 12.12
CA LEU A 264 15.43 -8.94 12.15
C LEU A 264 14.09 -8.43 11.63
N SER A 265 13.45 -7.53 12.37
CA SER A 265 12.25 -6.82 11.94
C SER A 265 12.52 -5.34 11.77
N LEU A 266 12.34 -4.85 10.54
CA LEU A 266 12.51 -3.46 10.15
C LEU A 266 11.15 -2.89 9.75
N SER A 267 10.91 -1.62 10.04
CA SER A 267 9.77 -0.90 9.47
C SER A 267 10.15 -0.31 8.12
N ILE A 268 9.22 -0.32 7.16
CA ILE A 268 9.41 0.38 5.90
C ILE A 268 9.64 1.88 6.18
N PRO A 269 10.57 2.52 5.44
CA PRO A 269 10.64 3.96 5.37
C PRO A 269 9.30 4.66 5.11
N GLU A 270 8.87 5.48 6.06
CA GLU A 270 7.73 6.37 5.86
C GLU A 270 8.03 7.41 4.77
N ILE A 271 7.01 7.67 3.95
CA ILE A 271 6.94 8.81 3.03
C ILE A 271 6.03 9.82 3.68
N ASP A 272 6.51 11.05 3.75
CA ASP A 272 5.78 12.19 4.29
C ASP A 272 4.51 12.47 3.46
N ALA A 273 3.40 12.70 4.16
CA ALA A 273 2.10 12.86 3.54
C ALA A 273 2.01 14.15 2.71
N ASP A 274 2.63 15.25 3.17
CA ASP A 274 2.70 16.51 2.43
C ASP A 274 3.45 16.30 1.12
N SER A 275 4.66 15.75 1.20
CA SER A 275 5.50 15.47 0.03
C SER A 275 4.80 14.57 -1.00
N TYR A 276 4.05 13.56 -0.52
CA TYR A 276 3.27 12.69 -1.41
C TYR A 276 2.07 13.40 -2.03
N PHE A 277 1.34 14.18 -1.23
CA PHE A 277 0.19 14.94 -1.70
C PHE A 277 0.61 15.98 -2.76
N ASP A 278 1.67 16.73 -2.49
CA ASP A 278 2.26 17.72 -3.39
C ASP A 278 2.70 17.10 -4.72
N TYR A 279 3.26 15.88 -4.66
CA TYR A 279 3.62 15.12 -5.86
C TYR A 279 2.40 14.75 -6.73
N LEU A 280 1.20 14.60 -6.15
CA LEU A 280 0.00 14.16 -6.85
C LEU A 280 -0.85 15.30 -7.39
N ILE A 281 -0.81 16.48 -6.77
CA ILE A 281 -1.60 17.64 -7.16
C ILE A 281 -0.97 18.37 -8.36
N SER A 282 -1.81 18.86 -9.27
CA SER A 282 -1.41 19.75 -10.36
C SER A 282 -1.63 21.21 -9.96
N GLU A 283 -0.89 22.15 -10.54
CA GLU A 283 -0.88 23.59 -10.20
C GLU A 283 -2.26 24.33 -10.23
N ASN A 284 -3.34 23.72 -10.71
CA ASN A 284 -4.63 24.38 -10.97
C ASN A 284 -5.74 24.18 -9.91
N SER A 285 -5.43 23.68 -8.72
CA SER A 285 -6.44 23.51 -7.64
C SER A 285 -6.49 24.75 -6.73
N LEU A 286 -7.70 25.18 -6.33
CA LEU A 286 -7.86 26.31 -5.40
C LEU A 286 -7.24 25.98 -4.03
N LEU A 287 -6.45 26.90 -3.46
CA LEU A 287 -5.62 26.70 -2.26
C LEU A 287 -6.39 26.19 -1.04
N VAL A 288 -7.65 26.57 -0.88
CA VAL A 288 -8.47 26.17 0.28
C VAL A 288 -8.79 24.67 0.27
N TYR A 289 -9.13 24.09 -0.89
CA TYR A 289 -9.38 22.64 -0.96
C TYR A 289 -8.13 21.83 -0.68
N ILE A 290 -7.00 22.26 -1.24
CA ILE A 290 -5.69 21.64 -1.03
C ILE A 290 -5.39 21.56 0.48
N LYS A 291 -5.61 22.64 1.21
CA LYS A 291 -5.40 22.68 2.66
C LYS A 291 -6.33 21.75 3.43
N ASN A 292 -7.63 21.76 3.11
CA ASN A 292 -8.59 20.87 3.77
C ASN A 292 -8.31 19.40 3.46
N GLU A 293 -8.00 19.05 2.21
CA GLU A 293 -7.61 17.69 1.81
C GLU A 293 -6.39 17.22 2.60
N LEU A 294 -5.33 18.03 2.63
CA LEU A 294 -4.10 17.72 3.36
C LEU A 294 -4.34 17.58 4.87
N ALA A 295 -5.15 18.46 5.46
CA ALA A 295 -5.54 18.36 6.87
C ALA A 295 -6.24 17.03 7.18
N ILE A 296 -7.18 16.60 6.33
CA ILE A 296 -7.90 15.34 6.50
C ILE A 296 -7.01 14.12 6.27
N ILE A 297 -6.09 14.18 5.31
CA ILE A 297 -5.07 13.14 5.09
C ILE A 297 -4.25 12.90 6.37
N LYS A 298 -3.80 13.99 7.02
CA LYS A 298 -3.03 13.93 8.27
C LYS A 298 -3.87 13.45 9.45
N PHE A 299 -5.06 14.03 9.64
CA PHE A 299 -5.98 13.67 10.72
C PHE A 299 -6.30 12.17 10.71
N LEU A 300 -6.53 11.60 9.53
CA LEU A 300 -6.89 10.18 9.38
C LEU A 300 -5.68 9.24 9.23
N ASN A 301 -4.45 9.77 9.22
CA ASN A 301 -3.20 9.02 9.03
C ASN A 301 -3.26 8.06 7.82
N MET A 302 -3.64 8.61 6.66
CA MET A 302 -3.87 7.82 5.45
C MET A 302 -2.58 7.20 4.91
N SER A 303 -2.67 5.97 4.38
CA SER A 303 -1.58 5.39 3.59
C SER A 303 -1.49 6.05 2.22
N LEU A 304 -0.39 5.85 1.49
CA LEU A 304 -0.22 6.40 0.13
C LEU A 304 -1.35 5.97 -0.81
N ARG A 305 -1.76 4.70 -0.73
CA ARG A 305 -2.93 4.21 -1.46
C ARG A 305 -4.23 4.88 -0.98
N GLY A 306 -4.38 5.09 0.32
CA GLY A 306 -5.50 5.85 0.89
C GLY A 306 -5.56 7.27 0.33
N ILE A 307 -4.43 7.97 0.26
CA ILE A 307 -4.30 9.31 -0.33
C ILE A 307 -4.71 9.28 -1.82
N ASN A 308 -4.22 8.32 -2.60
CA ASN A 308 -4.62 8.19 -4.02
C ASN A 308 -6.13 8.06 -4.18
N ASN A 309 -6.76 7.17 -3.40
CA ASN A 309 -8.20 6.96 -3.43
C ASN A 309 -8.96 8.20 -2.99
N PHE A 310 -8.50 8.85 -1.91
CA PHE A 310 -9.10 10.06 -1.38
C PHE A 310 -9.09 11.20 -2.39
N ILE A 311 -7.93 11.47 -3.02
CA ILE A 311 -7.79 12.51 -4.05
C ILE A 311 -8.63 12.16 -5.28
N ALA A 312 -8.60 10.91 -5.75
CA ALA A 312 -9.39 10.48 -6.91
C ALA A 312 -10.88 10.74 -6.68
N ASN A 313 -11.39 10.39 -5.49
CA ASN A 313 -12.79 10.60 -5.14
C ASN A 313 -13.14 12.08 -4.98
N ASN A 314 -12.26 12.90 -4.39
CA ASN A 314 -12.47 14.36 -4.32
C ASN A 314 -12.52 15.01 -5.69
N ARG A 315 -11.67 14.59 -6.63
CA ARG A 315 -11.62 15.14 -8.01
C ARG A 315 -12.87 14.86 -8.84
N ILE A 316 -13.71 13.91 -8.44
CA ILE A 316 -15.00 13.66 -9.10
C ILE A 316 -16.02 14.73 -8.71
N ILE A 317 -15.85 15.37 -7.55
CA ILE A 317 -16.78 16.37 -7.05
C ILE A 317 -16.60 17.69 -7.80
N ASP A 318 -17.65 18.10 -8.50
CA ASP A 318 -17.73 19.39 -9.17
C ASP A 318 -18.19 20.45 -8.17
N TYR A 319 -17.24 21.02 -7.43
CA TYR A 319 -17.54 22.06 -6.45
C TYR A 319 -18.13 23.34 -7.05
N MET A 320 -17.91 23.62 -8.35
CA MET A 320 -18.52 24.77 -9.02
C MET A 320 -20.03 24.59 -9.20
N LYS A 321 -20.50 23.35 -9.42
CA LYS A 321 -21.94 23.05 -9.39
C LYS A 321 -22.54 23.25 -8.01
N LEU A 322 -21.80 22.95 -6.94
CA LEU A 322 -22.25 23.16 -5.58
C LEU A 322 -22.42 24.66 -5.27
N GLU A 323 -21.65 25.54 -5.91
CA GLU A 323 -21.70 26.99 -5.70
C GLU A 323 -23.00 27.63 -6.24
N ASN A 324 -23.63 27.03 -7.25
CA ASN A 324 -24.81 27.57 -7.92
C ASN A 324 -26.11 27.06 -7.29
N ASN A 325 -26.48 27.60 -6.12
CA ASN A 325 -27.77 27.31 -5.51
C ASN A 325 -28.67 28.58 -5.45
N PRO A 326 -29.82 28.62 -6.17
CA PRO A 326 -30.70 29.78 -6.20
C PRO A 326 -31.37 30.09 -4.86
N GLU A 327 -31.34 29.15 -3.90
CA GLU A 327 -31.88 29.33 -2.54
C GLU A 327 -30.90 30.04 -1.60
N ILE A 328 -29.68 30.36 -2.04
CA ILE A 328 -28.68 31.12 -1.28
C ILE A 328 -28.71 32.58 -1.72
N PHE A 329 -29.42 33.40 -0.95
CA PHE A 329 -29.86 34.73 -1.37
C PHE A 329 -28.84 35.87 -1.16
N THR A 330 -27.78 35.66 -0.38
CA THR A 330 -26.81 36.72 -0.05
C THR A 330 -25.37 36.28 -0.24
N GLN A 331 -24.49 37.24 -0.55
CA GLN A 331 -23.05 36.96 -0.70
C GLN A 331 -22.44 36.36 0.58
N VAL A 332 -22.86 36.85 1.76
CA VAL A 332 -22.40 36.34 3.06
C VAL A 332 -22.84 34.88 3.26
N HIS A 333 -24.09 34.56 2.97
CA HIS A 333 -24.57 33.17 3.02
C HIS A 333 -23.85 32.29 2.02
N LYS A 334 -23.53 32.79 0.83
CA LYS A 334 -22.74 32.06 -0.16
C LYS A 334 -21.35 31.74 0.37
N THR A 335 -20.67 32.69 1.02
CA THR A 335 -19.38 32.44 1.68
C THR A 335 -19.48 31.37 2.77
N ILE A 336 -20.41 31.50 3.72
CA ILE A 336 -20.59 30.53 4.82
C ILE A 336 -20.91 29.14 4.27
N TYR A 337 -21.79 29.08 3.26
CA TYR A 337 -22.14 27.83 2.58
C TYR A 337 -20.89 27.15 1.99
N MET A 338 -20.04 27.89 1.28
CA MET A 338 -18.82 27.34 0.69
C MET A 338 -17.84 26.89 1.76
N ASP A 339 -17.66 27.64 2.85
CA ASP A 339 -16.79 27.27 3.97
C ASP A 339 -17.21 25.93 4.60
N ILE A 340 -18.52 25.73 4.78
CA ILE A 340 -19.09 24.47 5.27
C ILE A 340 -18.82 23.34 4.25
N VAL A 341 -19.21 23.52 2.98
CA VAL A 341 -19.08 22.46 1.96
C VAL A 341 -17.62 22.07 1.74
N TRP A 342 -16.71 23.03 1.66
CA TRP A 342 -15.28 22.80 1.44
C TRP A 342 -14.61 22.08 2.59
N SER A 343 -15.19 22.15 3.79
CA SER A 343 -14.67 21.47 4.97
C SER A 343 -15.31 20.09 5.14
N VAL A 344 -16.63 20.00 4.99
CA VAL A 344 -17.41 18.79 5.24
C VAL A 344 -17.21 17.73 4.17
N VAL A 345 -17.13 18.10 2.88
CA VAL A 345 -17.00 17.12 1.80
C VAL A 345 -15.69 16.32 1.90
N PRO A 346 -14.51 16.94 2.08
CA PRO A 346 -13.27 16.21 2.35
C PRO A 346 -13.34 15.31 3.59
N ILE A 347 -13.99 15.75 4.68
CA ILE A 347 -14.19 14.89 5.87
C ILE A 347 -14.92 13.61 5.50
N LEU A 348 -16.05 13.72 4.79
CA LEU A 348 -16.88 12.57 4.42
C LEU A 348 -16.15 11.60 3.50
N ILE A 349 -15.46 12.12 2.47
CA ILE A 349 -14.69 11.29 1.54
C ILE A 349 -13.51 10.63 2.27
N GLY A 350 -12.83 11.37 3.15
CA GLY A 350 -11.70 10.88 3.92
C GLY A 350 -12.08 9.75 4.87
N VAL A 351 -13.11 9.97 5.69
CA VAL A 351 -13.59 8.96 6.64
C VAL A 351 -14.09 7.72 5.90
N ARG A 352 -14.81 7.88 4.78
CA ARG A 352 -15.23 6.76 3.93
C ARG A 352 -14.05 5.96 3.39
N THR A 353 -12.97 6.65 3.01
CA THR A 353 -11.76 6.01 2.44
C THR A 353 -11.02 5.15 3.47
N VAL A 354 -11.01 5.56 4.74
CA VAL A 354 -10.26 4.89 5.80
C VAL A 354 -11.12 3.88 6.58
N ASN A 355 -12.36 4.23 6.91
CA ASN A 355 -13.25 3.39 7.71
C ASN A 355 -14.72 3.61 7.35
N TYR A 356 -15.28 2.65 6.61
CA TYR A 356 -16.69 2.69 6.20
C TYR A 356 -17.68 2.66 7.38
N SER A 357 -17.36 1.96 8.47
CA SER A 357 -18.23 1.91 9.67
C SER A 357 -18.34 3.30 10.30
N SER A 358 -17.21 3.99 10.49
CA SER A 358 -17.21 5.35 11.02
C SER A 358 -17.93 6.34 10.09
N TYR A 359 -17.81 6.15 8.77
CA TYR A 359 -18.56 6.93 7.79
C TYR A 359 -20.07 6.70 7.91
N ALA A 360 -20.53 5.45 8.06
CA ALA A 360 -21.94 5.14 8.26
C ALA A 360 -22.47 5.73 9.57
N GLU A 361 -21.68 5.69 10.65
CA GLU A 361 -22.05 6.33 11.92
C GLU A 361 -22.21 7.84 11.77
N LEU A 362 -21.31 8.52 11.05
CA LEU A 362 -21.42 9.94 10.75
C LEU A 362 -22.74 10.26 10.04
N LEU A 363 -23.03 9.56 8.95
CA LEU A 363 -24.25 9.77 8.16
C LEU A 363 -25.53 9.47 8.94
N SER A 364 -25.47 8.55 9.89
CA SER A 364 -26.62 8.19 10.75
C SER A 364 -26.79 9.11 11.97
N GLY A 365 -25.98 10.16 12.11
CA GLY A 365 -26.08 11.09 13.23
C GLY A 365 -25.52 10.55 14.56
N LYS A 366 -24.69 9.50 14.54
CA LYS A 366 -24.24 8.79 15.75
C LYS A 366 -22.82 9.13 16.20
N ASN A 367 -22.05 9.90 15.43
CA ASN A 367 -20.63 10.13 15.70
C ASN A 367 -20.23 11.61 15.52
N GLU A 368 -20.95 12.50 16.22
CA GLU A 368 -20.65 13.94 16.28
C GLU A 368 -19.19 14.21 16.70
N LYS A 369 -18.64 13.42 17.63
CA LYS A 369 -17.27 13.60 18.12
C LYS A 369 -16.23 13.44 17.00
N LEU A 370 -16.38 12.44 16.13
CA LEU A 370 -15.48 12.28 14.98
C LEU A 370 -15.59 13.46 14.02
N PHE A 371 -16.82 13.93 13.77
CA PHE A 371 -17.07 15.10 12.93
C PHE A 371 -16.41 16.36 13.51
N ALA A 372 -16.64 16.65 14.77
CA ALA A 372 -16.08 17.80 15.49
C ALA A 372 -14.55 17.80 15.42
N ASN A 373 -13.92 16.67 15.75
CA ASN A 373 -12.47 16.53 15.68
C ASN A 373 -11.94 16.74 14.26
N ALA A 374 -12.61 16.19 13.25
CA ALA A 374 -12.18 16.33 11.85
C ALA A 374 -12.31 17.78 11.37
N LEU A 375 -13.40 18.47 11.73
CA LEU A 375 -13.66 19.86 11.37
C LEU A 375 -12.65 20.82 12.00
N GLU A 376 -12.18 20.55 13.22
CA GLU A 376 -11.15 21.35 13.89
C GLU A 376 -9.83 21.39 13.11
N HIS A 377 -9.53 20.33 12.35
CA HIS A 377 -8.31 20.28 11.54
C HIS A 377 -8.44 21.00 10.19
N THR A 378 -9.65 21.30 9.71
CA THR A 378 -9.83 22.01 8.44
C THR A 378 -9.65 23.52 8.59
N GLU A 379 -9.62 24.22 7.46
CA GLU A 379 -9.58 25.69 7.41
C GLU A 379 -10.92 26.35 7.80
N PHE A 380 -11.95 25.58 8.19
CA PHE A 380 -13.28 26.11 8.49
C PHE A 380 -13.25 27.34 9.41
N TRP A 381 -12.56 27.21 10.55
CA TRP A 381 -12.45 28.31 11.52
C TRP A 381 -11.59 29.48 11.04
N ASN A 382 -10.59 29.23 10.18
CA ASN A 382 -9.74 30.28 9.63
C ASN A 382 -10.46 31.11 8.56
N LEU A 383 -11.35 30.48 7.78
CA LEU A 383 -12.14 31.14 6.73
C LEU A 383 -13.23 32.04 7.32
N LEU A 384 -13.74 31.70 8.51
CA LEU A 384 -14.77 32.45 9.22
C LEU A 384 -14.29 33.77 9.88
N ARG A 385 -13.02 34.16 9.75
CA ARG A 385 -12.43 35.34 10.42
C ARG A 385 -12.95 36.71 9.93
N TYR A 386 -13.97 36.75 9.07
CA TYR A 386 -14.64 37.98 8.67
C TYR A 386 -15.91 38.20 9.52
N ASP A 387 -15.96 39.31 10.26
CA ASP A 387 -17.03 39.60 11.24
C ASP A 387 -18.46 39.44 10.69
N ALA A 388 -18.68 39.84 9.43
CA ALA A 388 -19.98 39.71 8.78
C ALA A 388 -20.40 38.24 8.60
N SER A 389 -19.48 37.33 8.28
CA SER A 389 -19.76 35.89 8.17
C SER A 389 -19.92 35.24 9.53
N ALA A 390 -19.12 35.65 10.51
CA ALA A 390 -19.18 35.12 11.86
C ALA A 390 -20.53 35.40 12.54
N SER A 391 -20.97 36.67 12.53
CA SER A 391 -22.26 37.06 13.12
C SER A 391 -23.44 36.40 12.41
N GLU A 392 -23.38 36.28 11.08
CA GLU A 392 -24.44 35.62 10.33
C GLU A 392 -24.45 34.11 10.53
N LEU A 393 -23.29 33.45 10.70
CA LEU A 393 -23.22 32.03 11.07
C LEU A 393 -23.84 31.76 12.44
N LEU A 394 -23.56 32.60 13.44
CA LEU A 394 -24.19 32.49 14.76
C LEU A 394 -25.71 32.55 14.63
N SER A 395 -26.23 33.47 13.82
CA SER A 395 -27.65 33.56 13.54
C SER A 395 -28.23 32.34 12.84
N LEU A 396 -27.50 31.78 11.87
CA LEU A 396 -27.91 30.54 11.19
C LEU A 396 -27.93 29.36 12.17
N CYS A 397 -27.11 29.40 13.22
CA CYS A 397 -27.09 28.43 14.31
C CYS A 397 -28.10 28.73 15.44
N ASN A 398 -28.96 29.74 15.29
CA ASN A 398 -29.86 30.23 16.34
C ASN A 398 -29.14 30.65 17.65
N LEU A 399 -27.93 31.18 17.52
CA LEU A 399 -27.13 31.75 18.61
C LEU A 399 -27.19 33.28 18.58
N ASP A 400 -26.86 33.93 19.70
CA ASP A 400 -26.79 35.39 19.78
C ASP A 400 -25.68 35.91 18.85
N LYS A 401 -26.05 36.84 17.95
CA LYS A 401 -25.16 37.49 16.98
C LYS A 401 -24.02 38.29 17.62
N ASN A 402 -24.16 38.66 18.89
CA ASN A 402 -23.17 39.43 19.64
C ASN A 402 -22.10 38.55 20.31
N ASN A 403 -22.29 37.23 20.32
CA ASN A 403 -21.31 36.31 20.89
C ASN A 403 -20.09 36.15 19.98
N THR A 404 -19.00 35.63 20.54
CA THR A 404 -17.83 35.25 19.75
C THR A 404 -17.98 33.83 19.20
N ILE A 405 -17.34 33.55 18.05
CA ILE A 405 -17.25 32.20 17.49
C ILE A 405 -16.49 31.27 18.44
N GLU A 406 -15.42 31.76 19.07
CA GLU A 406 -14.56 30.97 19.96
C GLU A 406 -15.34 30.39 21.14
N ASP A 407 -16.18 31.22 21.78
CA ASP A 407 -17.01 30.80 22.92
C ASP A 407 -18.14 29.83 22.52
N ASN A 408 -18.42 29.69 21.22
CA ASN A 408 -19.57 28.93 20.70
C ASN A 408 -19.18 27.82 19.73
N LYS A 409 -17.89 27.47 19.61
CA LYS A 409 -17.42 26.43 18.66
C LYS A 409 -18.21 25.13 18.77
N ASP A 410 -18.38 24.60 19.98
CA ASP A 410 -19.12 23.36 20.22
C ASP A 410 -20.58 23.45 19.77
N ASN A 411 -21.26 24.56 20.07
CA ASN A 411 -22.65 24.78 19.66
C ASN A 411 -22.79 24.92 18.14
N ILE A 412 -21.83 25.58 17.50
CA ILE A 412 -21.79 25.75 16.04
C ILE A 412 -21.57 24.39 15.37
N VAL A 413 -20.55 23.63 15.81
CA VAL A 413 -20.23 22.29 15.30
C VAL A 413 -21.43 21.36 15.44
N LYS A 414 -22.03 21.33 16.62
CA LYS A 414 -23.23 20.55 16.89
C LYS A 414 -24.39 20.94 15.97
N THR A 415 -24.62 22.23 15.78
CA THR A 415 -25.69 22.70 14.91
C THR A 415 -25.45 22.30 13.45
N ILE A 416 -24.21 22.44 12.96
CA ILE A 416 -23.83 21.95 11.62
C ILE A 416 -24.09 20.44 11.54
N TYR A 417 -23.60 19.66 12.49
CA TYR A 417 -23.77 18.20 12.50
C TYR A 417 -25.25 17.79 12.50
N ASP A 418 -26.04 18.40 13.37
CA ASP A 418 -27.48 18.13 13.49
C ASP A 418 -28.24 18.49 12.22
N LYS A 419 -27.94 19.63 11.59
CA LYS A 419 -28.60 20.07 10.34
C LYS A 419 -28.21 19.24 9.12
N LEU A 420 -27.01 18.67 9.12
CA LEU A 420 -26.54 17.85 8.00
C LEU A 420 -26.95 16.38 8.13
N PHE A 421 -26.92 15.80 9.33
CA PHE A 421 -27.02 14.35 9.50
C PHE A 421 -28.14 13.85 10.43
N VAL A 422 -28.76 14.72 11.24
CA VAL A 422 -29.79 14.30 12.22
C VAL A 422 -31.18 14.80 11.84
N THR A 423 -31.29 16.07 11.47
CA THR A 423 -32.54 16.77 11.17
C THR A 423 -32.59 17.17 9.70
N THR A 424 -32.83 16.19 8.82
CA THR A 424 -33.03 16.45 7.39
C THR A 424 -34.33 17.24 7.19
N LEU A 425 -34.18 18.51 6.78
CA LEU A 425 -35.30 19.38 6.48
C LEU A 425 -35.96 18.94 5.16
N ASN A 426 -37.26 18.66 5.20
CA ASN A 426 -38.06 18.53 3.98
C ASN A 426 -38.49 19.92 3.50
N ARG A 427 -38.70 20.09 2.19
CA ARG A 427 -39.12 21.38 1.59
C ARG A 427 -40.36 21.98 2.27
N ASN A 428 -41.28 21.14 2.73
CA ASN A 428 -42.51 21.54 3.42
C ASN A 428 -42.30 22.04 4.87
N GLN A 429 -41.11 21.83 5.44
CA GLN A 429 -40.76 22.23 6.81
C GLN A 429 -39.96 23.55 6.85
N VAL A 430 -39.59 24.09 5.69
CA VAL A 430 -38.81 25.31 5.55
C VAL A 430 -39.69 26.53 5.84
N LYS A 431 -39.45 27.23 6.95
CA LYS A 431 -40.27 28.36 7.42
C LYS A 431 -39.50 29.65 7.57
N THR A 432 -38.18 29.56 7.74
CA THR A 432 -37.31 30.72 7.99
C THR A 432 -36.21 30.84 6.94
N LYS A 433 -35.52 31.99 6.90
CA LYS A 433 -34.32 32.19 6.08
C LYS A 433 -33.20 31.20 6.47
N SER A 434 -33.08 30.87 7.75
CA SER A 434 -32.14 29.86 8.26
C SER A 434 -32.50 28.46 7.75
N ASP A 435 -33.79 28.10 7.76
CA ASP A 435 -34.23 26.80 7.24
C ASP A 435 -33.94 26.65 5.74
N ASN A 436 -34.13 27.72 4.95
CA ASN A 436 -33.78 27.73 3.52
C ASN A 436 -32.28 27.49 3.32
N PHE A 437 -31.43 28.17 4.11
CA PHE A 437 -29.98 27.98 4.06
C PHE A 437 -29.59 26.54 4.35
N TRP A 438 -30.04 25.97 5.47
CA TRP A 438 -29.68 24.60 5.85
C TRP A 438 -30.26 23.54 4.90
N TYR A 439 -31.46 23.78 4.37
CA TYR A 439 -32.04 22.93 3.33
C TYR A 439 -31.16 22.92 2.07
N ALA A 440 -30.70 24.09 1.61
CA ALA A 440 -29.80 24.22 0.47
C ALA A 440 -28.46 23.50 0.69
N VAL A 441 -27.86 23.64 1.87
CA VAL A 441 -26.62 22.91 2.25
C VAL A 441 -26.86 21.40 2.19
N ASN A 442 -27.95 20.92 2.79
CA ASN A 442 -28.28 19.50 2.86
C ASN A 442 -28.53 18.89 1.46
N GLN A 443 -29.28 19.58 0.59
CA GLN A 443 -29.54 19.11 -0.78
C GLN A 443 -28.25 18.93 -1.59
N ASN A 444 -27.36 19.92 -1.54
CA ASN A 444 -26.08 19.84 -2.24
C ASN A 444 -25.16 18.75 -1.66
N LEU A 445 -25.15 18.59 -0.33
CA LEU A 445 -24.43 17.48 0.29
C LEU A 445 -24.98 16.11 -0.14
N ASN A 446 -26.30 15.98 -0.28
CA ASN A 446 -26.92 14.75 -0.78
C ASN A 446 -26.53 14.47 -2.23
N GLU A 447 -26.41 15.48 -3.09
CA GLU A 447 -25.91 15.28 -4.47
C GLU A 447 -24.44 14.82 -4.48
N VAL A 448 -23.61 15.38 -3.60
CA VAL A 448 -22.23 14.89 -3.39
C VAL A 448 -22.23 13.44 -2.91
N LEU A 449 -23.04 13.12 -1.90
CA LEU A 449 -23.16 11.76 -1.37
C LEU A 449 -23.66 10.78 -2.43
N LYS A 450 -24.64 11.17 -3.24
CA LYS A 450 -25.12 10.40 -4.40
C LYS A 450 -23.99 10.15 -5.38
N THR A 451 -23.20 11.17 -5.71
CA THR A 451 -22.05 11.04 -6.62
C THR A 451 -21.01 10.08 -6.05
N ILE A 452 -20.76 10.11 -4.74
CA ILE A 452 -19.81 9.20 -4.08
C ILE A 452 -20.40 7.78 -3.98
N SER A 453 -21.73 7.62 -3.84
CA SER A 453 -22.40 6.31 -3.71
C SER A 453 -22.69 5.63 -5.06
N SER A 454 -23.11 6.38 -6.08
CA SER A 454 -23.52 5.86 -7.39
C SER A 454 -22.35 5.33 -8.22
N ASN A 455 -21.12 5.70 -7.87
CA ASN A 455 -19.93 5.29 -8.61
C ASN A 455 -19.55 3.79 -8.47
N PHE A 456 -20.29 2.96 -7.72
CA PHE A 456 -20.14 1.50 -7.75
C PHE A 456 -21.43 0.76 -7.35
N HIS A 457 -22.47 0.82 -8.17
CA HIS A 457 -23.37 -0.32 -8.32
C HIS A 457 -23.06 -0.97 -9.67
N PHE A 458 -22.24 -2.03 -9.65
CA PHE A 458 -22.29 -3.02 -10.71
C PHE A 458 -23.57 -3.82 -10.47
N GLU A 459 -24.58 -3.62 -11.32
CA GLU A 459 -25.56 -4.69 -11.57
C GLU A 459 -24.87 -5.87 -12.24
#